data_AF-A0A948ASN6-F1
#
_entry.id   AF-A0A948ASN6-F1
#
_cell.length_a   1.000
_cell.length_b   1.000
_cell.length_c   1.000
_cell.angle_alpha   90.00
_cell.angle_beta   90.00
_cell.angle_gamma   90.00
#
_symmetry.space_group_name_H-M   'P 1'
#
loop_
_entity.id
_entity.type
_entity.pdbx_description
1 polymer ?
#
loop_
_entity_poly.entity_id
_entity_poly.type
_entity_poly.pdbx_seq_one_letter_code
_entity_poly.pdbx_strand_id
1 'polypeptide(L)'
;AVAVRLAAARGRCTARCAARIVALLSACGLPVTAAPPPRADVARLVIRDKKMREGSVRWVLPARLGRVVLDQPVDLDDALAALAG
;
A
#
# COMPACT_ATOMS: atom_id res chain seq x y z
N ALA A 1 7.15 -1.39 3.19
CA ALA A 1 5.96 -2.27 3.10
C ALA A 1 4.67 -1.44 3.00
N VAL A 2 4.54 -0.63 1.95
CA VAL A 2 3.48 0.40 1.81
C VAL A 2 2.07 -0.20 1.72
N ALA A 3 1.86 -1.15 0.79
CA ALA A 3 0.53 -1.75 0.59
C ALA A 3 0.01 -2.51 1.82
N VAL A 4 0.91 -3.07 2.63
CA VAL A 4 0.56 -3.74 3.90
C VAL A 4 0.04 -2.73 4.91
N ARG A 5 0.70 -1.57 5.04
CA ARG A 5 0.25 -0.48 5.92
C ARG A 5 -1.10 0.06 5.49
N LEU A 6 -1.28 0.30 4.20
CA LEU A 6 -2.56 0.73 3.63
C LEU A 6 -3.67 -0.32 3.89
N ALA A 7 -3.37 -1.61 3.71
CA ALA A 7 -4.32 -2.68 4.00
C ALA A 7 -4.69 -2.76 5.48
N ALA A 8 -3.75 -2.52 6.40
CA ALA A 8 -4.01 -2.50 7.83
C ALA A 8 -4.86 -1.29 8.24
N ALA A 9 -4.51 -0.09 7.76
CA ALA A 9 -5.26 1.13 8.01
C ALA A 9 -6.73 1.04 7.54
N ARG A 10 -6.95 0.29 6.45
CA ARG A 10 -8.28 0.08 5.86
C ARG A 10 -8.99 -1.19 6.35
N GLY A 11 -8.46 -1.84 7.40
CA GLY A 11 -9.05 -3.05 7.99
C GLY A 11 -9.09 -4.28 7.07
N ARG A 12 -8.32 -4.29 5.98
CA ARG A 12 -8.24 -5.42 5.03
C ARG A 12 -7.29 -6.52 5.51
N CYS A 13 -6.26 -6.17 6.27
CA CYS A 13 -5.30 -7.11 6.86
C CYS A 13 -5.18 -6.83 8.36
N THR A 14 -5.16 -7.87 9.18
CA THR A 14 -4.98 -7.74 10.63
C THR A 14 -3.56 -7.29 10.96
N ALA A 15 -3.35 -6.72 12.16
CA ALA A 15 -2.01 -6.37 12.65
C ALA A 15 -1.04 -7.57 12.63
N ARG A 16 -1.53 -8.76 12.98
CA ARG A 16 -0.76 -10.02 12.89
C ARG A 16 -0.38 -10.36 11.45
N CYS A 17 -1.31 -10.20 10.50
CA CYS A 17 -1.04 -10.39 9.07
C CYS A 17 0.04 -9.41 8.58
N ALA A 18 -0.07 -8.14 8.95
CA ALA A 18 0.89 -7.10 8.58
C ALA A 18 2.30 -7.39 9.12
N ALA A 19 2.41 -7.70 10.41
CA ALA A 19 3.67 -8.03 11.06
C ALA A 19 4.37 -9.24 10.41
N ARG A 20 3.61 -10.28 10.04
CA ARG A 20 4.16 -11.45 9.34
C ARG A 20 4.71 -11.12 7.96
N ILE A 21 4.04 -10.26 7.19
CA ILE A 21 4.52 -9.85 5.87
C ILE A 21 5.82 -9.05 6.02
N VAL A 22 5.87 -8.11 6.96
CA VAL A 22 7.08 -7.32 7.23
C VAL A 22 8.23 -8.23 7.66
N ALA A 23 8.00 -9.16 8.60
CA ALA A 23 9.02 -10.10 9.05
C ALA A 23 9.55 -10.98 7.92
N LEU A 24 8.68 -11.45 7.01
CA LEU A 24 9.09 -12.23 5.86
C LEU A 24 9.96 -11.42 4.89
N LEU A 25 9.54 -10.18 4.56
CA LEU A 25 10.33 -9.30 3.70
C LEU A 25 11.73 -9.05 4.29
N SER A 26 11.80 -8.73 5.58
CA SER A 26 13.07 -8.54 6.29
C SER A 26 13.94 -9.81 6.31
N ALA A 27 13.33 -10.99 6.53
CA ALA A 27 14.04 -12.27 6.51
C ALA A 27 14.63 -12.60 5.13
N CYS A 28 13.99 -12.13 4.06
CA CYS A 28 14.51 -12.21 2.69
C CYS A 28 15.53 -11.11 2.35
N GLY A 29 15.92 -10.26 3.31
CA GLY A 29 16.86 -9.16 3.09
C GLY A 29 16.28 -7.99 2.29
N LEU A 30 14.94 -7.90 2.18
CA LEU A 30 14.28 -6.83 1.44
C LEU A 30 14.00 -5.60 2.33
N PRO A 31 14.07 -4.37 1.78
CA PRO A 31 13.75 -3.17 2.53
C PRO A 31 12.26 -3.11 2.87
N VAL A 32 11.96 -2.85 4.14
CA VAL A 32 10.59 -2.69 4.64
C VAL A 32 10.20 -1.23 4.88
N THR A 33 11.16 -0.32 4.81
CA THR A 33 10.98 1.14 4.87
C THR A 33 11.64 1.78 3.64
N ALA A 34 11.16 2.97 3.28
CA ALA A 34 11.73 3.79 2.22
C ALA A 34 11.47 5.25 2.58
N ALA A 35 12.37 6.15 2.17
CA ALA A 35 12.09 7.58 2.24
C ALA A 35 10.94 7.90 1.27
N PRO A 36 9.85 8.53 1.73
CA PRO A 36 8.75 8.89 0.83
C PRO A 36 9.24 9.92 -0.21
N PRO A 37 8.88 9.78 -1.49
CA PRO A 37 9.14 10.82 -2.47
C PRO A 37 8.34 12.09 -2.13
N PRO A 38 8.67 13.24 -2.73
CA PRO A 38 7.85 14.44 -2.61
C PRO A 38 6.39 14.14 -2.97
N ARG A 39 5.46 14.64 -2.14
CA ARG A 39 4.02 14.40 -2.30
C ARG A 39 3.51 14.70 -3.71
N ALA A 40 3.98 15.81 -4.30
CA ALA A 40 3.61 16.24 -5.65
C ALA A 40 4.03 15.22 -6.73
N ASP A 41 5.18 14.58 -6.57
CA ASP A 41 5.68 13.58 -7.52
C ASP A 41 4.87 12.30 -7.42
N VAL A 42 4.57 11.84 -6.19
CA VAL A 42 3.70 10.67 -5.98
C VAL A 42 2.31 10.93 -6.56
N ALA A 43 1.71 12.08 -6.28
CA ALA A 43 0.41 12.47 -6.82
C ALA A 43 0.41 12.41 -8.36
N ARG A 44 1.43 13.01 -8.99
CA ARG A 44 1.58 13.03 -10.45
C ARG A 44 1.74 11.63 -11.05
N LEU A 45 2.50 10.76 -10.39
CA LEU A 45 2.75 9.39 -10.85
C LEU A 45 1.52 8.49 -10.68
N VAL A 46 0.84 8.59 -9.54
CA VAL A 46 -0.37 7.81 -9.25
C VAL A 46 -1.53 8.20 -10.18
N ILE A 47 -1.69 9.49 -10.46
CA ILE A 47 -2.69 10.01 -11.42
C ILE A 47 -2.45 9.48 -12.85
N ARG A 48 -1.19 9.27 -13.24
CA ARG A 48 -0.80 8.78 -14.57
C ARG A 48 -0.77 7.26 -14.68
N ASP A 49 -0.97 6.54 -13.58
CA ASP A 49 -1.02 5.08 -13.59
C ASP A 49 -2.28 4.59 -14.33
N LYS A 50 -2.12 3.61 -15.21
CA LYS A 50 -3.22 3.03 -16.01
C LYS A 50 -4.33 2.38 -15.15
N LYS A 51 -4.14 2.26 -13.84
CA LYS A 51 -5.14 1.78 -12.87
C LYS A 51 -6.14 2.84 -12.44
N MET A 52 -5.96 4.10 -12.83
CA MET A 52 -6.98 5.14 -12.66
C MET A 52 -8.19 4.85 -13.55
N ARG A 53 -9.37 4.66 -12.96
CA ARG A 53 -10.66 4.66 -13.68
C ARG A 53 -11.63 5.57 -12.95
N GLU A 54 -12.26 6.49 -13.70
CA GLU A 54 -13.30 7.41 -13.21
C GLU A 54 -12.90 8.18 -11.93
N GLY A 55 -11.62 8.58 -11.82
CA GLY A 55 -11.12 9.37 -10.68
C GLY A 55 -10.69 8.57 -9.45
N SER A 56 -10.78 7.24 -9.47
CA SER A 56 -10.28 6.38 -8.39
C SER A 56 -9.20 5.40 -8.87
N VAL A 57 -8.24 5.09 -8.00
CA VAL A 57 -7.17 4.13 -8.28
C VAL A 57 -7.49 2.81 -7.60
N ARG A 58 -7.41 1.71 -8.35
CA ARG A 58 -7.56 0.35 -7.82
C ARG A 58 -6.26 -0.15 -7.22
N TRP A 59 -6.29 -0.54 -5.95
CA TRP A 59 -5.12 -1.05 -5.24
C TRP A 59 -5.23 -2.56 -5.01
N VAL A 60 -4.11 -3.25 -5.15
CA VAL A 60 -3.99 -4.64 -4.71
C VAL A 60 -3.52 -4.62 -3.26
N LEU A 61 -4.41 -5.00 -2.34
CA LEU A 61 -4.12 -4.99 -0.91
C LEU A 61 -4.08 -6.43 -0.37
N PRO A 62 -3.09 -6.80 0.45
CA PRO A 62 -3.08 -8.09 1.11
C PRO A 62 -4.26 -8.19 2.09
N ALA A 63 -4.91 -9.34 2.11
CA ALA A 63 -5.91 -9.68 3.14
C ALA A 63 -5.37 -10.70 4.16
N ARG A 64 -4.54 -11.63 3.67
CA ARG A 64 -3.75 -12.58 4.45
C ARG A 64 -2.58 -13.06 3.59
N LEU A 65 -1.62 -13.77 4.17
CA LEU A 65 -0.57 -14.43 3.37
C LEU A 65 -1.20 -15.33 2.30
N GLY A 66 -0.74 -15.16 1.05
CA GLY A 66 -1.26 -15.87 -0.11
C GLY A 66 -2.62 -15.38 -0.63
N ARG A 67 -3.20 -14.31 -0.09
CA ARG A 67 -4.49 -13.76 -0.57
C ARG A 67 -4.48 -12.23 -0.61
N VAL A 68 -4.87 -11.70 -1.77
CA VAL A 68 -5.04 -10.26 -2.00
C VAL A 68 -6.49 -9.94 -2.38
N VAL A 69 -6.87 -8.69 -2.22
CA VAL A 69 -8.13 -8.11 -2.69
C VAL A 69 -7.83 -6.90 -3.56
N LEU A 70 -8.71 -6.63 -4.51
CA LEU A 70 -8.76 -5.34 -5.20
C LEU A 70 -9.60 -4.40 -4.35
N ASP A 71 -8.98 -3.36 -3.80
CA ASP A 71 -9.66 -2.38 -2.96
C ASP A 71 -9.83 -1.06 -3.73
N GLN A 72 -11.07 -0.57 -3.73
CA GLN A 72 -11.50 0.65 -4.39
C GLN A 72 -12.75 1.22 -3.70
N PRO A 73 -12.95 2.56 -3.68
CA PRO A 73 -11.95 3.57 -4.01
C PRO A 73 -10.91 3.70 -2.87
N VAL A 74 -9.68 4.09 -3.22
CA VAL A 74 -8.65 4.51 -2.27
C VAL A 74 -8.26 5.93 -2.62
N ASP A 75 -8.42 6.83 -1.65
CA ASP A 75 -8.04 8.23 -1.81
C ASP A 75 -6.53 8.38 -1.84
N LEU A 76 -6.06 9.37 -2.60
CA LEU A 76 -4.63 9.63 -2.74
C LEU A 76 -3.98 9.95 -1.38
N ASP A 77 -4.71 10.59 -0.48
CA ASP A 77 -4.25 10.90 0.88
C ASP A 77 -3.98 9.64 1.71
N ASP A 78 -4.86 8.64 1.67
CA ASP A 78 -4.64 7.35 2.33
C ASP A 78 -3.37 6.66 1.81
N ALA A 79 -3.18 6.68 0.49
CA ALA A 79 -2.01 6.08 -0.15
C ALA A 79 -0.71 6.80 0.24
N LEU A 80 -0.75 8.14 0.35
CA LEU A 80 0.39 8.96 0.78
C LEU A 80 0.73 8.77 2.25
N ALA A 81 -0.27 8.65 3.12
CA ALA A 81 -0.05 8.33 4.53
C ALA A 81 0.67 6.98 4.70
N ALA A 82 0.30 5.97 3.91
CA ALA A 82 0.96 4.65 3.93
C ALA A 82 2.41 4.66 3.42
N LEU A 83 2.78 5.65 2.60
CA LEU A 83 4.15 5.88 2.14
C LEU A 83 5.03 6.53 3.21
N ALA A 84 4.45 7.40 4.03
CA ALA A 84 5.19 8.21 5.00
C ALA A 84 5.89 7.40 6.11
N GLY A 85 5.41 6.19 6.43
CA GLY A 85 6.09 5.31 7.38
C GLY A 85 5.21 4.84 8.50
#